data_AF-A0A6B1YME3-F1
#
_entry.id   AF-A0A6B1YME3-F1
#
_cell.length_a   1.000
_cell.length_b   1.000
_cell.length_c   1.000
_cell.angle_alpha   90.00
_cell.angle_beta   90.00
_cell.angle_gamma   90.00
#
_symmetry.space_group_name_H-M   'P 1'
#
loop_
_entity.id
_entity.type
_entity.pdbx_description
1 polymer ?
#
loop_
_entity_poly.entity_id
_entity_poly.type
_entity_poly.pdbx_seq_one_letter_code
_entity_poly.pdbx_strand_id
1 'polypeptide(L)' 'MNFIACDGTWAQSNGAITCVGTLVPVAREELSQSGLSAEDADYLIGQTIVLFAVIFSVIIVRKALK' A
#
# COMPACT_ATOMS: atom_id res chain seq x y z
N MET A 1 -10.39 19.62 7.98
CA MET A 1 -11.51 18.78 7.50
C MET A 1 -11.34 17.42 8.16
N ASN A 2 -12.33 16.98 8.93
CA ASN A 2 -12.27 15.68 9.62
C ASN A 2 -12.81 14.61 8.68
N PHE A 3 -12.16 13.45 8.64
CA PHE A 3 -12.63 12.30 7.87
C PHE A 3 -13.56 11.47 8.75
N ILE A 4 -14.46 10.73 8.13
CA ILE A 4 -15.34 9.80 8.84
C ILE A 4 -14.91 8.38 8.45
N ALA A 5 -14.47 7.61 9.44
CA ALA A 5 -14.21 6.19 9.30
C ALA A 5 -15.37 5.38 9.89
N CYS A 6 -15.46 4.12 9.48
CA CYS A 6 -16.38 3.16 10.07
C CYS A 6 -15.57 2.19 10.91
N ASP A 7 -15.84 2.13 12.21
CA ASP A 7 -15.34 1.10 13.12
C ASP A 7 -16.21 -0.16 12.96
N GLY A 8 -16.03 -0.81 11.81
CA GLY A 8 -16.90 -1.87 11.31
C GLY A 8 -16.70 -2.08 9.82
N THR A 9 -17.75 -2.51 9.12
CA THR A 9 -17.68 -2.73 7.66
C THR A 9 -18.53 -1.70 6.93
N TRP A 10 -17.96 -1.08 5.89
CA TRP A 10 -18.73 -0.31 4.93
C TRP A 10 -19.57 -1.25 4.07
N ALA A 11 -20.89 -1.09 4.13
CA ALA A 11 -21.84 -1.81 3.29
C ALA A 11 -22.54 -0.83 2.35
N GLN A 12 -23.05 -1.33 1.23
CA GLN A 12 -23.94 -0.57 0.36
C GLN A 12 -25.37 -1.05 0.58
N SER A 13 -26.27 -0.14 0.93
CA SER A 13 -27.69 -0.42 1.13
C SER A 13 -28.52 0.66 0.45
N ASN A 14 -29.49 0.26 -0.38
CA ASN A 14 -30.37 1.17 -1.12
C ASN A 14 -29.64 2.27 -1.92
N GLY A 15 -28.46 1.94 -2.49
CA GLY A 15 -27.64 2.89 -3.25
C GLY A 15 -26.82 3.88 -2.42
N ALA A 16 -26.93 3.85 -1.09
CA ALA A 16 -26.12 4.63 -0.16
C ALA A 16 -25.04 3.77 0.51
N ILE A 17 -23.91 4.40 0.82
CA ILE A 17 -22.87 3.77 1.64
C ILE A 17 -23.28 3.92 3.11
N THR A 18 -23.35 2.80 3.82
CA THR A 18 -23.74 2.72 5.23
C THR A 18 -22.65 2.03 6.02
N CYS A 19 -22.27 2.60 7.17
CA CYS A 19 -21.37 1.95 8.12
C CYS A 19 -22.17 0.92 8.94
N VAL A 20 -21.79 -0.36 8.86
CA VAL A 20 -22.29 -1.42 9.75
C VAL A 20 -21.34 -1.46 10.95
N GLY A 21 -21.56 -0.55 11.88
CA GLY A 21 -20.68 -0.28 13.02
C GLY A 21 -20.86 1.16 13.51
N THR A 22 -19.82 1.72 14.11
CA THR A 22 -19.85 3.10 14.62
C THR A 22 -19.09 4.04 13.69
N LEU A 23 -19.66 5.21 13.38
CA LEU A 23 -18.96 6.26 12.65
C LEU A 23 -18.02 6.98 13.61
N VAL A 24 -16.72 6.97 13.29
CA VAL A 24 -15.69 7.59 14.12
C VAL A 24 -15.05 8.75 13.35
N PRO A 25 -14.97 9.97 13.94
CA PRO A 25 -14.24 11.07 13.34
C PRO A 25 -12.74 10.79 13.44
N VAL A 26 -12.05 10.81 12.30
CA VAL A 26 -10.60 10.59 12.21
C VAL A 26 -9.93 11.88 11.75
N ALA A 27 -8.93 12.31 12.52
CA ALA A 27 -8.10 13.44 12.15
C ALA A 27 -7.23 13.05 10.94
N ARG A 28 -6.91 14.01 10.07
CA ARG A 28 -6.16 13.75 8.83
C ARG A 28 -4.79 13.12 9.12
N GLU A 29 -4.21 13.48 10.25
CA GLU A 29 -2.92 13.05 10.74
C GLU A 29 -2.92 11.55 11.08
N GLU A 30 -4.05 11.02 11.54
CA GLU A 30 -4.20 9.59 11.90
C GLU A 30 -4.45 8.68 10.68
N LEU A 31 -4.94 9.24 9.56
CA LEU A 31 -5.02 8.51 8.30
C LEU A 31 -3.65 8.22 7.68
N SER A 32 -2.60 8.96 8.08
CA SER A 32 -1.24 8.78 7.56
C SER A 32 -0.47 7.64 8.21
N GLN A 33 -0.96 7.11 9.34
CA GLN A 33 -0.28 6.05 10.10
C GLN A 33 -0.45 4.65 9.50
N SER A 34 -1.31 4.48 8.49
CA SER A 34 -1.43 3.22 7.73
C SER A 34 -0.53 3.16 6.49
N GLY A 35 0.48 4.04 6.42
CA GLY A 35 1.51 4.00 5.38
C GLY A 35 2.57 2.94 5.66
N LEU A 36 3.32 2.56 4.62
CA LEU A 36 4.49 1.68 4.73
C LEU A 36 5.47 2.27 5.77
N SER A 37 5.93 1.49 6.75
CA SER A 37 6.97 1.96 7.68
C SER A 37 8.21 2.38 6.89
N ALA A 38 9.00 3.32 7.41
CA ALA A 38 10.28 3.67 6.82
C ALA A 38 11.21 2.43 6.68
N GLU A 39 11.11 1.52 7.64
CA GLU A 39 11.86 0.25 7.65
C GLU A 39 11.37 -0.69 6.54
N ASP A 40 10.05 -0.82 6.38
CA ASP A 40 9.45 -1.62 5.32
C ASP A 40 9.79 -1.03 3.94
N ALA A 41 9.76 0.30 3.81
CA ALA A 41 10.12 0.99 2.58
C ALA A 41 11.57 0.71 2.17
N ASP A 42 12.50 0.80 3.11
CA ASP A 42 13.92 0.49 2.86
C ASP A 42 14.12 -0.97 2.43
N TYR A 43 13.44 -1.90 3.11
CA TYR A 43 13.47 -3.31 2.76
C TYR A 43 12.93 -3.59 1.35
N LEU A 44 11.78 -3.02 0.99
CA LEU A 44 11.18 -3.18 -0.34
C LEU A 44 12.08 -2.60 -1.44
N ILE A 45 12.71 -1.45 -1.19
CA ILE A 45 13.65 -0.83 -2.13
C ILE A 45 14.87 -1.75 -2.34
N GLY A 46 15.45 -2.27 -1.26
CA GLY A 46 16.59 -3.19 -1.31
C GLY A 46 16.27 -4.45 -2.12
N GLN A 47 15.14 -5.10 -1.84
CA GLN A 47 14.70 -6.28 -2.60
C GLN A 47 14.47 -5.98 -4.09
N THR A 48 13.88 -4.82 -4.40
CA THR A 48 13.61 -4.40 -5.77
C THR A 48 14.91 -4.22 -6.56
N ILE A 49 15.93 -3.59 -5.96
CA ILE A 49 17.25 -3.40 -6.59
C ILE A 49 17.89 -4.75 -6.91
N VAL A 50 17.85 -5.70 -5.97
CA VAL A 50 18.41 -7.06 -6.17
C VAL A 50 17.69 -7.77 -7.32
N LEU A 51 16.36 -7.70 -7.37
CA LEU A 51 15.56 -8.30 -8.44
C LEU A 51 15.98 -7.74 -9.81
N PHE A 52 16.09 -6.41 -9.92
CA PHE A 52 16.54 -5.79 -11.16
C PHE A 52 17.96 -6.21 -11.54
N ALA A 53 18.91 -6.22 -10.59
CA ALA A 53 20.27 -6.64 -10.87
C ALA A 53 20.35 -8.09 -11.41
N VAL A 54 19.56 -9.00 -10.85
CA VAL A 54 19.48 -10.40 -11.33
C VAL A 54 18.90 -10.46 -12.75
N ILE A 55 17.80 -9.76 -13.00
CA ILE A 55 17.17 -9.77 -14.33
C ILE A 55 18.12 -9.17 -15.39
N PHE A 56 18.73 -8.02 -15.09
CA PHE A 56 19.65 -7.35 -16.01
C PHE A 56 20.89 -8.18 -16.30
N SER A 57 21.49 -8.81 -15.28
CA SER A 57 22.65 -9.69 -15.48
C SER A 57 22.31 -10.88 -16.38
N VAL A 58 21.15 -11.53 -16.18
CA VAL A 58 20.68 -12.61 -17.06
C VAL A 58 20.46 -12.11 -18.49
N ILE A 59 19.86 -10.93 -18.68
CA ILE A 59 19.65 -10.33 -20.01
C ILE A 59 20.98 -10.05 -20.70
N ILE A 60 21.95 -9.47 -19.98
CA ILE A 60 23.28 -9.16 -20.52
C ILE A 60 24.00 -10.44 -20.93
N VAL A 61 24.01 -11.47 -20.09
CA VAL A 61 24.63 -12.77 -20.42
C VAL A 61 23.95 -13.39 -21.63
N ARG A 62 22.62 -13.39 -21.69
CA ARG A 62 21.87 -13.88 -22.85
C ARG A 62 22.17 -13.11 -24.13
N LYS A 63 22.40 -11.80 -24.03
CA LYS A 63 22.77 -10.95 -25.17
C LYS A 63 24.22 -11.19 -25.61
N ALA A 64 25.13 -11.49 -24.69
CA ALA A 64 26.54 -11.74 -24.99
C ALA A 64 26.79 -13.15 -25.56
N LEU A 65 25.94 -14.13 -25.23
CA LEU A 65 25.99 -15.50 -25.73
C LEU A 65 25.20 -15.72 -27.04
N LYS A 66 24.65 -14.66 -27.62
CA LYS A 66 23.99 -14.63 -28.93
C LYS A 66 24.76 -13.70 -29.87
#